data_AF-X1CRZ9-F1
#
_entry.id   AF-X1CRZ9-F1
#
_cell.length_a   1.000
_cell.length_b   1.000
_cell.length_c   1.000
_cell.angle_alpha   90.00
_cell.angle_beta   90.00
_cell.angle_gamma   90.00
#
_symmetry.space_group_name_H-M   'P 1'
#
loop_
_entity.id
_entity.type
_entity.pdbx_description
1 polymer ?
#
loop_
_entity_poly.entity_id
_entity_poly.type
_entity_poly.pdbx_seq_one_letter_code
_entity_poly.pdbx_strand_id
1 'polypeptide(L)'
;IRDNLESDDLKRRKIATICFLIDKLKIRVGDEKDPDEADTVGASTLRPEHVHFHQDGTVAFNFLGKDSVPHVFSTKLPEKVTKNLKEFATNGDLTLFDGIGSKHVSELLDEVMMGLSSKVFRTYYASDAVETKLDKTPVDSEDASYVKKHVATMANLAAAKVCNHRRTISKTWQSSLEKKKVRLKVLKKRAKAA
;
A
#
# COMPACT_ATOMS: atom_id res chain seq x y z
N ILE A 1 -18.14 -5.64 4.69
CA ILE A 1 -17.66 -4.87 3.50
C ILE A 1 -18.38 -5.32 2.23
N ARG A 2 -18.28 -6.58 1.82
CA ARG A 2 -18.80 -7.04 0.51
C ARG A 2 -20.30 -6.80 0.31
N ASP A 3 -21.09 -7.00 1.37
CA ASP A 3 -22.55 -6.82 1.35
C ASP A 3 -22.92 -5.33 1.30
N ASN A 4 -22.12 -4.47 1.93
CA ASN A 4 -22.33 -3.02 1.92
C ASN A 4 -21.89 -2.34 0.61
N LEU A 5 -21.18 -3.03 -0.29
CA LEU A 5 -20.77 -2.46 -1.59
C LEU A 5 -21.97 -2.17 -2.51
N GLU A 6 -23.10 -2.80 -2.24
CA GLU A 6 -24.35 -2.67 -3.01
C GLU A 6 -25.50 -2.15 -2.14
N SER A 7 -25.17 -1.55 -0.99
CA SER A 7 -26.15 -0.94 -0.08
C SER A 7 -26.90 0.20 -0.76
N ASP A 8 -28.21 0.29 -0.48
CA ASP A 8 -29.05 1.43 -0.87
C ASP A 8 -28.71 2.71 -0.10
N ASP A 9 -28.20 2.57 1.14
CA ASP A 9 -27.59 3.69 1.86
C ASP A 9 -26.26 4.08 1.19
N LEU A 10 -26.26 5.24 0.54
CA LEU A 10 -25.11 5.82 -0.14
C LEU A 10 -23.91 6.04 0.79
N LYS A 11 -24.14 6.47 2.04
CA LYS A 11 -23.07 6.67 3.03
C LYS A 11 -22.40 5.32 3.31
N ARG A 12 -23.18 4.28 3.57
CA ARG A 12 -22.69 2.92 3.80
C ARG A 12 -21.91 2.38 2.59
N ARG A 13 -22.40 2.64 1.37
CA ARG A 13 -21.74 2.22 0.12
C ARG A 13 -20.41 2.92 -0.12
N LYS A 14 -20.33 4.22 0.13
CA LYS A 14 -19.07 4.99 0.09
C LYS A 14 -18.06 4.43 1.10
N ILE A 15 -18.44 4.27 2.36
CA ILE A 15 -17.53 3.75 3.41
C ILE A 15 -17.07 2.33 3.08
N ALA A 16 -17.96 1.45 2.59
CA ALA A 16 -17.61 0.10 2.18
C ALA A 16 -16.61 0.08 1.02
N THR A 17 -16.77 1.00 0.06
CA THR A 17 -15.84 1.18 -1.06
C THR A 17 -14.47 1.62 -0.55
N ILE A 18 -14.40 2.61 0.35
CA ILE A 18 -13.14 3.02 0.99
C ILE A 18 -12.48 1.86 1.74
N CYS A 19 -13.24 1.11 2.54
CA CYS A 19 -12.72 -0.06 3.26
C CYS A 19 -12.16 -1.11 2.31
N PHE A 20 -12.81 -1.32 1.15
CA PHE A 20 -12.28 -2.22 0.11
C PHE A 20 -10.94 -1.72 -0.44
N LEU A 21 -10.78 -0.42 -0.71
CA LEU A 21 -9.52 0.15 -1.20
C LEU A 21 -8.40 -0.01 -0.17
N ILE A 22 -8.68 0.23 1.11
CA ILE A 22 -7.72 0.01 2.21
C ILE A 22 -7.34 -1.47 2.30
N ASP A 23 -8.34 -2.35 2.33
CA ASP A 23 -8.14 -3.78 2.48
C ASP A 23 -7.39 -4.39 1.31
N LYS A 24 -7.83 -4.15 0.07
CA LYS A 24 -7.27 -4.82 -1.12
C LYS A 24 -6.09 -4.09 -1.74
N LEU A 25 -6.09 -2.77 -1.73
CA LEU A 25 -5.05 -1.97 -2.38
C LEU A 25 -4.02 -1.41 -1.37
N LYS A 26 -4.20 -1.66 -0.07
CA LYS A 26 -3.27 -1.26 1.01
C LYS A 26 -3.05 0.26 1.11
N ILE A 27 -3.97 1.04 0.57
CA ILE A 27 -3.95 2.51 0.63
C ILE A 27 -4.25 2.92 2.08
N ARG A 28 -3.60 3.98 2.57
CA ARG A 28 -3.94 4.55 3.89
C ARG A 28 -5.33 5.19 3.82
N VAL A 29 -6.03 5.30 4.96
CA VAL A 29 -7.35 5.94 4.98
C VAL A 29 -7.31 7.35 4.41
N GLY A 30 -6.38 8.19 4.86
CA GLY A 30 -6.38 9.61 4.51
C GLY A 30 -7.37 10.39 5.36
N ASP A 31 -7.06 11.66 5.59
CA ASP A 31 -7.94 12.65 6.20
C ASP A 31 -7.78 13.94 5.42
N GLU A 32 -8.77 14.84 5.56
CA GLU A 32 -8.68 16.18 5.01
C GLU A 32 -7.43 16.91 5.54
N LYS A 33 -6.89 17.77 4.69
CA LYS A 33 -5.62 18.45 4.91
C LYS A 33 -5.85 19.96 4.93
N ASP A 34 -5.11 20.64 5.80
CA ASP A 34 -5.08 22.09 5.78
C ASP A 34 -4.42 22.58 4.47
N PRO A 35 -4.79 23.77 3.96
CA PRO A 35 -4.25 24.31 2.70
C PRO A 35 -2.72 24.45 2.66
N ASP A 36 -2.10 24.59 3.83
CA ASP A 36 -0.64 24.74 3.98
C ASP A 36 0.10 23.39 4.03
N GLU A 37 -0.62 22.26 4.06
CA GLU A 37 -0.02 20.93 4.01
C GLU A 37 0.25 20.48 2.57
N ALA A 38 1.23 19.59 2.41
CA ALA A 38 1.50 18.98 1.12
C ALA A 38 0.26 18.22 0.60
N ASP A 39 -0.11 18.46 -0.67
CA ASP A 39 -1.23 17.80 -1.34
C ASP A 39 -0.97 16.29 -1.46
N THR A 40 -1.42 15.56 -0.45
CA THR A 40 -1.26 14.12 -0.32
C THR A 40 -2.60 13.51 0.04
N VAL A 41 -2.92 12.38 -0.58
CA VAL A 41 -4.24 11.76 -0.47
C VAL A 41 -4.16 10.33 0.07
N GLY A 42 -5.27 9.91 0.67
CA GLY A 42 -5.55 8.52 1.04
C GLY A 42 -6.82 8.04 0.38
N ALA A 43 -7.28 6.85 0.78
CA ALA A 43 -8.44 6.19 0.21
C ALA A 43 -9.73 7.01 0.31
N SER A 44 -9.98 7.72 1.41
CA SER A 44 -11.18 8.56 1.58
C SER A 44 -11.04 9.95 0.94
N THR A 45 -9.82 10.39 0.65
CA THR A 45 -9.55 11.70 0.03
C THR A 45 -9.10 11.60 -1.43
N LEU A 46 -9.34 10.45 -2.08
CA LEU A 46 -9.15 10.31 -3.52
C LEU A 46 -10.06 11.30 -4.27
N ARG A 47 -9.57 11.79 -5.40
CA ARG A 47 -10.24 12.78 -6.26
C ARG A 47 -10.36 12.23 -7.67
N PRO A 48 -11.28 12.74 -8.52
CA PRO A 48 -11.54 12.16 -9.84
C PRO A 48 -10.28 12.01 -10.71
N GLU A 49 -9.37 12.98 -10.65
CA GLU A 49 -8.10 12.96 -11.41
C GLU A 49 -7.12 11.86 -10.97
N HIS A 50 -7.31 11.27 -9.78
CA HIS A 50 -6.44 10.21 -9.27
C HIS A 50 -6.80 8.82 -9.78
N VAL A 51 -7.96 8.66 -10.43
CA VAL A 51 -8.51 7.35 -10.82
C VAL A 51 -8.89 7.36 -12.29
N HIS A 52 -8.31 6.46 -13.08
CA HIS A 52 -8.58 6.33 -14.52
C HIS A 52 -9.15 4.94 -14.84
N PHE A 53 -10.20 4.90 -15.64
CA PHE A 53 -10.88 3.67 -16.03
C PHE A 53 -10.51 3.30 -17.48
N HIS A 54 -9.96 2.11 -17.67
CA HIS A 54 -9.56 1.61 -18.99
C HIS A 54 -10.64 0.70 -19.60
N GLN A 55 -10.62 0.60 -20.94
CA GLN A 55 -11.57 -0.22 -21.70
C GLN A 55 -11.41 -1.73 -21.44
N ASP A 56 -10.23 -2.18 -21.02
CA ASP A 56 -9.94 -3.57 -20.69
C ASP A 56 -10.43 -4.00 -19.29
N GLY A 57 -11.16 -3.11 -18.61
CA GLY A 57 -11.70 -3.32 -17.27
C GLY A 57 -10.69 -3.07 -16.14
N THR A 58 -9.49 -2.58 -16.44
CA THR A 58 -8.54 -2.17 -15.40
C THR A 58 -8.81 -0.75 -14.91
N VAL A 59 -8.46 -0.50 -13.65
CA VAL A 59 -8.52 0.82 -13.01
C VAL A 59 -7.10 1.22 -12.60
N ALA A 60 -6.65 2.37 -13.10
CA ALA A 60 -5.36 2.95 -12.77
C ALA A 60 -5.51 4.00 -11.67
N PHE A 61 -4.59 3.95 -10.71
CA PHE A 61 -4.46 4.91 -9.63
C PHE A 61 -3.14 5.66 -9.79
N ASN A 62 -3.20 6.99 -9.74
CA ASN A 62 -2.03 7.86 -9.80
C ASN A 62 -2.21 9.03 -8.83
N PHE A 63 -1.54 8.98 -7.69
CA PHE A 63 -1.60 10.03 -6.68
C PHE A 63 -0.36 10.04 -5.78
N LEU A 64 -0.18 11.15 -5.05
CA LEU A 64 0.83 11.26 -4.00
C LEU A 64 0.21 10.89 -2.65
N GLY A 65 0.75 9.87 -2.00
CA GLY A 65 0.36 9.49 -0.65
C GLY A 65 1.18 10.21 0.42
N LYS A 66 1.10 9.71 1.66
CA LYS A 66 1.90 10.20 2.79
C LYS A 66 3.38 10.42 2.41
N ASP A 67 3.95 11.53 2.86
CA ASP A 67 5.34 11.95 2.61
C ASP A 67 5.63 12.15 1.10
N SER A 68 4.59 12.49 0.32
CA SER A 68 4.62 12.66 -1.13
C SER A 68 5.12 11.44 -1.89
N VAL A 69 4.92 10.24 -1.34
CA VAL A 69 5.33 8.99 -1.98
C VAL A 69 4.34 8.65 -3.10
N PRO A 70 4.78 8.45 -4.35
CA PRO A 70 3.89 8.16 -5.45
C PRO A 70 3.25 6.77 -5.32
N HIS A 71 1.94 6.73 -5.54
CA HIS A 71 1.14 5.53 -5.75
C HIS A 71 0.71 5.49 -7.21
N VAL A 72 1.43 4.72 -8.02
CA VAL A 72 1.16 4.55 -9.45
C VAL A 72 1.04 3.07 -9.75
N PHE A 73 -0.18 2.59 -10.01
CA PHE A 73 -0.45 1.19 -10.31
C PHE A 73 -1.81 1.03 -11.01
N SER A 74 -1.97 -0.08 -11.76
CA SER A 74 -3.24 -0.46 -12.37
C SER A 74 -3.64 -1.86 -11.90
N THR A 75 -4.93 -2.09 -11.72
CA THR A 75 -5.45 -3.40 -11.27
C THR A 75 -6.87 -3.63 -11.76
N LYS A 76 -7.28 -4.90 -11.87
CA LYS A 76 -8.69 -5.26 -12.08
C LYS A 76 -9.41 -5.23 -10.74
N LEU A 77 -10.52 -4.52 -10.70
CA LEU A 77 -11.40 -4.44 -9.52
C LEU A 77 -12.69 -5.21 -9.78
N PRO A 78 -13.36 -5.72 -8.74
CA PRO A 78 -14.70 -6.26 -8.88
C PRO A 78 -15.63 -5.23 -9.51
N GLU A 79 -16.55 -5.68 -10.37
CA GLU A 79 -17.43 -4.81 -11.14
C GLU A 79 -18.17 -3.78 -10.27
N LYS A 80 -18.72 -4.23 -9.13
CA LYS A 80 -19.39 -3.35 -8.17
C LYS A 80 -18.51 -2.24 -7.60
N VAL A 81 -17.22 -2.51 -7.38
CA VAL A 81 -16.27 -1.49 -6.90
C VAL A 81 -15.99 -0.50 -8.03
N THR A 82 -15.75 -0.99 -9.26
CA THR A 82 -15.54 -0.12 -10.42
C THR A 82 -16.75 0.77 -10.69
N LYS A 83 -17.97 0.21 -10.61
CA LYS A 83 -19.23 0.96 -10.76
C LYS A 83 -19.34 2.06 -9.71
N ASN A 84 -19.12 1.73 -8.43
CA ASN A 84 -19.12 2.71 -7.34
C ASN A 84 -18.10 3.82 -7.59
N LEU A 85 -16.85 3.48 -7.94
CA LEU A 85 -15.81 4.48 -8.21
C LEU A 85 -16.18 5.40 -9.38
N LYS A 86 -16.76 4.89 -10.47
CA LYS A 86 -17.22 5.71 -11.61
C LYS A 86 -18.34 6.67 -11.20
N GLU A 87 -19.35 6.14 -10.51
CA GLU A 87 -20.48 6.93 -10.01
C GLU A 87 -19.99 8.05 -9.08
N PHE A 88 -19.14 7.70 -8.13
CA PHE A 88 -18.60 8.64 -7.14
C PHE A 88 -17.63 9.65 -7.72
N ALA A 89 -16.89 9.30 -8.79
CA ALA A 89 -16.06 10.25 -9.51
C ALA A 89 -16.87 11.25 -10.37
N THR A 90 -18.11 10.90 -10.74
CA THR A 90 -19.00 11.77 -11.51
C THR A 90 -19.83 12.68 -10.61
N ASN A 91 -20.25 12.17 -9.45
CA ASN A 91 -21.13 12.87 -8.51
C ASN A 91 -20.39 13.56 -7.36
N GLY A 92 -19.09 13.29 -7.20
CA GLY A 92 -18.24 13.96 -6.22
C GLY A 92 -17.87 15.37 -6.68
N ASP A 93 -17.67 16.26 -5.72
CA ASP A 93 -17.25 17.64 -5.93
C ASP A 93 -15.72 17.73 -5.81
N LEU A 94 -15.20 17.80 -4.58
CA LEU A 94 -13.77 17.88 -4.31
C LEU A 94 -13.12 16.50 -4.23
N THR A 95 -13.83 15.50 -3.73
CA THR A 95 -13.34 14.13 -3.56
C THR A 95 -14.36 13.11 -4.07
N LEU A 96 -13.94 11.88 -4.33
CA LEU A 96 -14.87 10.78 -4.63
C LEU A 96 -15.85 10.52 -3.47
N PHE A 97 -15.43 10.82 -2.24
CA PHE A 97 -16.14 10.37 -1.04
C PHE A 97 -16.55 11.52 -0.14
N ASP A 98 -17.09 12.60 -0.72
CA ASP A 98 -17.48 13.80 0.04
C ASP A 98 -18.33 13.47 1.27
N GLY A 99 -17.97 14.10 2.39
CA GLY A 99 -18.59 13.88 3.70
C GLY A 99 -18.11 12.62 4.44
N ILE A 100 -17.18 11.84 3.88
CA ILE A 100 -16.67 10.59 4.49
C ILE A 100 -15.19 10.69 4.86
N GLY A 101 -14.91 11.07 6.11
CA GLY A 101 -13.55 11.01 6.69
C GLY A 101 -13.19 9.68 7.38
N SER A 102 -12.00 9.63 7.98
CA SER A 102 -11.48 8.43 8.67
C SER A 102 -12.32 7.98 9.87
N LYS A 103 -13.03 8.91 10.53
CA LYS A 103 -13.94 8.61 11.65
C LYS A 103 -15.05 7.65 11.21
N HIS A 104 -15.71 7.95 10.09
CA HIS A 104 -16.77 7.10 9.54
C HIS A 104 -16.28 5.70 9.13
N VAL A 105 -15.06 5.64 8.58
CA VAL A 105 -14.40 4.36 8.26
C VAL A 105 -14.16 3.57 9.54
N SER A 106 -13.70 4.23 10.59
CA SER A 106 -13.42 3.58 11.89
C SER A 106 -14.70 3.10 12.57
N GLU A 107 -15.76 3.90 12.56
CA GLU A 107 -17.09 3.51 13.09
C GLU A 107 -17.63 2.25 12.41
N LEU A 108 -17.59 2.18 11.08
CA LEU A 108 -18.04 0.97 10.36
C LEU A 108 -17.19 -0.26 10.71
N LEU A 109 -15.88 -0.09 10.90
CA LEU A 109 -14.98 -1.18 11.26
C LEU A 109 -15.20 -1.65 12.70
N ASP A 110 -15.47 -0.72 13.61
CA ASP A 110 -15.74 -0.99 15.02
C ASP A 110 -17.06 -1.77 15.22
N GLU A 111 -18.09 -1.48 14.40
CA GLU A 111 -19.33 -2.27 14.34
C GLU A 111 -19.07 -3.75 13.99
N VAL A 112 -18.07 -4.02 13.16
CA VAL A 112 -17.72 -5.38 12.74
C VAL A 112 -16.87 -6.09 13.79
N MET A 113 -15.95 -5.36 14.43
CA MET A 113 -15.09 -5.86 15.48
C MET A 113 -14.62 -4.68 16.34
N MET A 114 -14.93 -4.74 17.63
CA MET A 114 -14.50 -3.73 18.60
C MET A 114 -12.99 -3.50 18.54
N GLY A 115 -12.58 -2.24 18.40
CA GLY A 115 -11.18 -1.81 18.29
C GLY A 115 -10.57 -1.94 16.90
N LEU A 116 -11.32 -2.41 15.89
CA LEU A 116 -10.82 -2.51 14.53
C LEU A 116 -10.74 -1.12 13.89
N SER A 117 -9.57 -0.81 13.31
CA SER A 117 -9.37 0.44 12.56
C SER A 117 -8.64 0.20 11.25
N SER A 118 -8.64 1.21 10.38
CA SER A 118 -7.91 1.15 9.10
C SER A 118 -6.41 0.88 9.26
N LYS A 119 -5.81 1.26 10.40
CA LYS A 119 -4.40 0.99 10.71
C LYS A 119 -4.13 -0.49 10.93
N VAL A 120 -5.09 -1.23 11.49
CA VAL A 120 -4.97 -2.67 11.77
C VAL A 120 -4.75 -3.47 10.49
N PHE A 121 -5.44 -3.12 9.40
CA PHE A 121 -5.26 -3.78 8.10
C PHE A 121 -3.81 -3.71 7.61
N ARG A 122 -3.16 -2.54 7.70
CA ARG A 122 -1.77 -2.39 7.25
C ARG A 122 -0.80 -3.19 8.14
N THR A 123 -1.04 -3.24 9.45
CA THR A 123 -0.25 -4.07 10.37
C THR A 123 -0.41 -5.55 10.05
N TYR A 124 -1.63 -6.02 9.83
CA TYR A 124 -1.93 -7.39 9.45
C TYR A 124 -1.19 -7.77 8.16
N TYR A 125 -1.38 -7.01 7.07
CA TYR A 125 -0.77 -7.34 5.79
C TYR A 125 0.76 -7.18 5.76
N ALA A 126 1.32 -6.30 6.58
CA ALA A 126 2.76 -6.24 6.76
C ALA A 126 3.29 -7.50 7.47
N SER A 127 2.60 -7.95 8.52
CA SER A 127 2.99 -9.13 9.30
C SER A 127 2.86 -10.40 8.46
N ASP A 128 1.74 -10.58 7.77
CA ASP A 128 1.46 -11.68 6.83
C ASP A 128 2.53 -11.75 5.72
N ALA A 129 2.95 -10.60 5.18
CA ALA A 129 4.01 -10.56 4.17
C ALA A 129 5.38 -10.98 4.71
N VAL A 130 5.70 -10.67 5.98
CA VAL A 130 6.92 -11.14 6.65
C VAL A 130 6.84 -12.64 6.86
N GLU A 131 5.78 -13.11 7.51
CA GLU A 131 5.55 -14.53 7.85
C GLU A 131 5.59 -15.40 6.60
N THR A 132 4.78 -15.07 5.59
CA THR A 132 4.78 -15.76 4.29
C THR A 132 6.17 -15.82 3.65
N LYS A 133 6.97 -14.76 3.79
CA LYS A 133 8.31 -14.72 3.18
C LYS A 133 9.33 -15.54 3.97
N LEU A 134 9.20 -15.59 5.30
CA LEU A 134 10.02 -16.45 6.16
C LEU A 134 9.70 -17.93 5.90
N ASP A 135 8.42 -18.30 5.87
CA ASP A 135 7.98 -19.68 5.65
C ASP A 135 8.45 -20.25 4.31
N LYS A 136 8.50 -19.40 3.27
CA LYS A 136 8.93 -19.78 1.92
C LYS A 136 10.46 -19.79 1.74
N THR A 137 11.22 -19.34 2.74
CA THR A 137 12.68 -19.21 2.63
C THR A 137 13.34 -20.12 3.67
N PRO A 138 13.76 -21.35 3.28
CA PRO A 138 14.35 -22.29 4.23
C PRO A 138 15.63 -21.72 4.83
N VAL A 139 15.72 -21.79 6.15
CA VAL A 139 16.85 -21.37 6.98
C VAL A 139 16.87 -22.26 8.21
N ASP A 140 18.03 -22.83 8.51
CA ASP A 140 18.23 -23.72 9.65
C ASP A 140 18.79 -22.97 10.88
N SER A 141 18.64 -23.55 12.07
CA SER A 141 19.23 -23.00 13.30
C SER A 141 20.75 -22.89 13.20
N GLU A 142 21.37 -23.86 12.53
CA GLU A 142 22.82 -23.97 12.34
C GLU A 142 23.37 -23.03 11.26
N ASP A 143 22.50 -22.41 10.46
CA ASP A 143 22.94 -21.47 9.44
C ASP A 143 23.71 -20.29 10.04
N ALA A 144 24.72 -19.84 9.31
CA ALA A 144 25.51 -18.70 9.70
C ALA A 144 24.64 -17.45 9.91
N SER A 145 24.97 -16.64 10.93
CA SER A 145 24.19 -15.44 11.31
C SER A 145 23.91 -14.49 10.14
N TYR A 146 24.84 -14.36 9.18
CA TYR A 146 24.65 -13.49 8.03
C TYR A 146 23.54 -13.97 7.06
N VAL A 147 23.33 -15.29 6.95
CA VAL A 147 22.25 -15.89 6.14
C VAL A 147 20.91 -15.57 6.79
N LYS A 148 20.78 -15.83 8.09
CA LYS A 148 19.58 -15.51 8.88
C LYS A 148 19.20 -14.03 8.79
N LYS A 149 20.19 -13.14 8.96
CA LYS A 149 20.00 -11.68 8.81
C LYS A 149 19.57 -11.29 7.40
N HIS A 150 20.13 -11.94 6.37
CA HIS A 150 19.74 -11.68 4.99
C HIS A 150 18.28 -12.07 4.76
N VAL A 151 17.85 -13.24 5.21
CA VAL A 151 16.46 -13.71 5.06
C VAL A 151 15.49 -12.81 5.81
N ALA A 152 15.79 -12.44 7.06
CA ALA A 152 14.99 -11.46 7.80
C ALA A 152 14.90 -10.10 7.09
N THR A 153 16.00 -9.63 6.48
CA THR A 153 16.01 -8.40 5.68
C THR A 153 15.12 -8.50 4.45
N MET A 154 15.13 -9.65 3.78
CA MET A 154 14.29 -9.90 2.60
C MET A 154 12.81 -10.04 2.96
N ALA A 155 12.48 -10.60 4.12
CA ALA A 155 11.13 -10.64 4.65
C ALA A 155 10.61 -9.25 5.00
N ASN A 156 11.41 -8.44 5.71
CA ASN A 156 11.07 -7.04 5.99
C ASN A 156 10.90 -6.22 4.68
N LEU A 157 11.73 -6.48 3.66
CA LEU A 157 11.57 -5.86 2.34
C LEU A 157 10.24 -6.24 1.67
N ALA A 158 9.72 -7.46 1.87
CA ALA A 158 8.42 -7.86 1.35
C ALA A 158 7.29 -7.02 1.97
N ALA A 159 7.29 -6.83 3.30
CA ALA A 159 6.35 -5.96 3.98
C ALA A 159 6.45 -4.50 3.51
N ALA A 160 7.67 -3.98 3.35
CA ALA A 160 7.89 -2.63 2.83
C ALA A 160 7.28 -2.43 1.43
N LYS A 161 7.40 -3.43 0.55
CA LYS A 161 6.77 -3.40 -0.79
C LYS A 161 5.24 -3.39 -0.70
N VAL A 162 4.65 -4.28 0.11
CA VAL A 162 3.20 -4.34 0.32
C VAL A 162 2.65 -3.01 0.84
N CYS A 163 3.40 -2.34 1.73
CA CYS A 163 2.99 -1.07 2.32
C CYS A 163 3.34 0.17 1.49
N ASN A 164 3.90 0.01 0.29
CA ASN A 164 4.48 1.06 -0.57
C ASN A 164 5.47 1.98 0.18
N HIS A 165 6.29 1.43 1.07
CA HIS A 165 7.36 2.19 1.72
C HIS A 165 8.51 2.38 0.74
N ARG A 166 8.81 3.64 0.41
CA ARG A 166 9.89 4.01 -0.50
C ARG A 166 10.91 4.87 0.24
N ARG A 167 12.17 4.76 -0.18
CA ARG A 167 13.24 5.63 0.27
C ARG A 167 13.76 6.42 -0.91
N THR A 168 13.92 7.73 -0.73
CA THR A 168 14.60 8.58 -1.70
C THR A 168 15.99 8.02 -1.99
N ILE A 169 16.33 7.92 -3.27
CA ILE A 169 17.64 7.44 -3.69
C ILE A 169 18.66 8.52 -3.33
N SER A 170 19.60 8.18 -2.44
CA SER A 170 20.70 9.09 -2.10
C SER A 170 21.50 9.46 -3.33
N LYS A 171 21.95 10.72 -3.41
CA LYS A 171 22.85 11.22 -4.47
C LYS A 171 24.12 10.36 -4.63
N THR A 172 24.57 9.70 -3.56
CA THR A 172 25.77 8.86 -3.55
C THR A 172 25.52 7.37 -3.80
N TRP A 173 24.28 6.96 -4.07
CA TRP A 173 23.90 5.55 -4.19
C TRP A 173 24.70 4.81 -5.28
N GLN A 174 24.86 5.41 -6.46
CA GLN A 174 25.60 4.80 -7.58
C GLN A 174 27.07 4.55 -7.21
N SER A 175 27.75 5.56 -6.65
CA SER A 175 29.14 5.43 -6.21
C SER A 175 29.29 4.36 -5.12
N SER A 176 28.38 4.30 -4.16
CA SER A 176 28.37 3.26 -3.12
C SER A 176 28.20 1.86 -3.71
N LEU A 177 27.32 1.70 -4.70
CA LEU A 177 27.08 0.43 -5.38
C LEU A 177 28.32 -0.04 -6.16
N GLU A 178 28.97 0.85 -6.90
CA GLU A 178 30.19 0.51 -7.64
C GLU A 178 31.34 0.10 -6.71
N LYS A 179 31.53 0.82 -5.59
CA LYS A 179 32.51 0.43 -4.57
C LYS A 179 32.23 -0.99 -4.03
N LYS A 180 30.96 -1.33 -3.78
CA LYS A 180 30.57 -2.69 -3.34
C LYS A 180 30.84 -3.75 -4.40
N LYS A 181 30.54 -3.47 -5.67
CA LYS A 181 30.83 -4.40 -6.80
C LYS A 181 32.33 -4.65 -6.95
N VAL A 182 33.15 -3.60 -6.89
CA VAL A 182 34.61 -3.72 -6.96
C VAL A 182 35.15 -4.57 -5.80
N ARG A 183 34.70 -4.29 -4.57
CA ARG A 183 35.07 -5.09 -3.39
C ARG A 183 34.68 -6.57 -3.54
N LEU A 184 33.50 -6.85 -4.08
CA LEU A 184 33.05 -8.22 -4.35
C LEU A 184 33.96 -8.93 -5.36
N LYS A 185 34.39 -8.26 -6.44
CA LYS A 185 35.33 -8.83 -7.42
C LYS A 185 36.67 -9.21 -6.76
N VAL A 186 37.20 -8.36 -5.89
CA VAL A 186 38.45 -8.63 -5.16
C VAL A 186 38.29 -9.85 -4.24
N LEU A 187 37.20 -9.92 -3.47
CA LEU A 187 36.94 -11.06 -2.58
C LEU A 187 36.79 -12.37 -3.36
N LYS A 188 36.09 -12.36 -4.50
CA LYS A 188 35.96 -13.54 -5.37
C LYS A 188 37.30 -14.02 -5.93
N LYS A 189 38.20 -13.10 -6.30
CA LYS A 189 39.55 -13.47 -6.77
C LYS A 189 40.36 -14.12 -5.65
N ARG A 190 40.34 -13.55 -4.43
CA ARG A 190 41.03 -14.11 -3.27
C ARG A 190 40.53 -15.52 -2.92
N ALA A 191 39.22 -15.72 -2.92
CA ALA A 191 38.61 -17.02 -2.62
C ALA A 191 38.91 -18.11 -3.68
N LYS A 192 39.27 -17.74 -4.92
CA LYS A 192 39.70 -18.69 -5.96
C LYS A 192 41.19 -19.05 -5.87
N ALA A 193 41.97 -18.22 -5.21
CA ALA A 193 43.42 -18.40 -5.06
C ALA A 193 43.80 -19.08 -3.74
N ALA A 194 42.82 -19.27 -2.85
CA ALA A 194 42.91 -20.06 -1.62
C ALA A 194 42.33 -21.44 -1.87
#